data_AF-A0A2I8B2A1-F1
#
_entry.id   AF-A0A2I8B2A1-F1
#
_cell.length_a   1.000
_cell.length_b   1.000
_cell.length_c   1.000
_cell.angle_alpha   90.00
_cell.angle_beta   90.00
_cell.angle_gamma   90.00
#
_symmetry.space_group_name_H-M   'P 1'
#
loop_
_entity.id
_entity.type
_entity.pdbx_description
1 polymer ?
#
loop_
_entity_poly.entity_id
_entity_poly.type
_entity_poly.pdbx_seq_one_letter_code
_entity_poly.pdbx_strand_id
1 'polypeptide(L)'
;KILFVDYSDLKNLKSTEIEAERFLHDGGFDSTHRYFLVAANARNKIAVVDTKDSKLTALIDTGGQTPHPGRGANFTHPVYGPVWATSHLGDETV
;
A
#
# COMPACT_ATOMS: atom_id res chain seq x y z
N LYS A 1 7.23 8.92 4.18
CA LYS A 1 6.63 8.97 5.54
C LYS A 1 5.12 8.91 5.43
N ILE A 2 4.47 8.08 6.26
CA ILE A 2 3.02 7.94 6.36
C ILE A 2 2.62 8.40 7.76
N LEU A 3 1.64 9.30 7.85
CA LEU A 3 1.07 9.70 9.13
C LEU A 3 -0.21 8.90 9.36
N PHE A 4 -0.16 7.92 10.25
CA PHE A 4 -1.34 7.19 10.69
C PHE A 4 -2.01 7.95 11.83
N VAL A 5 -3.32 8.19 11.74
CA VAL A 5 -4.07 8.94 12.74
C VAL A 5 -5.24 8.10 13.23
N ASP A 6 -5.30 7.87 14.54
CA ASP A 6 -6.40 7.20 15.20
C ASP A 6 -7.47 8.23 15.61
N TYR A 7 -8.65 8.10 15.02
CA TYR A 7 -9.81 8.97 15.24
C TYR A 7 -10.83 8.40 16.24
N SER A 8 -10.52 7.29 16.92
CA SER A 8 -11.42 6.68 17.91
C SER A 8 -11.73 7.61 19.10
N ASP A 9 -10.81 8.51 19.44
CA ASP A 9 -11.00 9.60 20.39
C ASP A 9 -10.64 10.95 19.76
N LEU A 10 -11.65 11.68 19.31
CA LEU A 10 -11.50 12.99 18.67
C LEU A 10 -10.93 14.08 19.61
N LYS A 11 -10.95 13.86 20.94
CA LYS A 11 -10.37 14.80 21.91
C LYS A 11 -8.89 14.53 22.15
N ASN A 12 -8.46 13.28 22.02
CA ASN A 12 -7.09 12.84 22.29
C ASN A 12 -6.55 12.02 21.11
N LEU A 13 -6.43 12.68 19.95
CA LEU A 13 -5.92 12.05 18.74
C LEU A 13 -4.53 11.44 18.98
N LYS A 14 -4.36 10.20 18.57
CA LYS A 14 -3.05 9.53 18.53
C LYS A 14 -2.58 9.49 17.10
N SER A 15 -1.32 9.85 16.88
CA SER A 15 -0.68 9.71 15.57
C SER A 15 0.58 8.85 15.69
N THR A 16 0.87 8.12 14.61
CA THR A 16 2.11 7.36 14.44
C THR A 16 2.71 7.76 13.11
N GLU A 17 3.97 8.18 13.14
CA GLU A 17 4.73 8.48 11.93
C GLU A 17 5.53 7.26 11.51
N ILE A 18 5.24 6.76 10.32
CA ILE A 18 5.85 5.56 9.76
C ILE A 18 6.84 6.00 8.67
N GLU A 19 8.12 5.66 8.87
CA GLU A 19 9.14 5.74 7.83
C GLU A 19 8.70 4.85 6.65
N ALA A 20 8.63 5.44 5.46
CA ALA A 20 8.16 4.79 4.24
C ALA A 20 8.84 5.47 3.04
N GLU A 21 8.87 4.78 1.91
CA GLU A 21 9.49 5.27 0.68
C GLU A 21 8.92 6.63 0.24
N ARG A 22 9.72 7.40 -0.50
CA ARG A 22 9.35 8.70 -1.05
C ARG A 22 8.38 8.54 -2.23
N PHE A 23 7.65 9.61 -2.53
CA PHE A 23 6.71 9.67 -3.66
C PHE A 23 5.53 8.70 -3.54
N LEU A 24 4.99 8.58 -2.32
CA LEU A 24 3.71 7.91 -2.10
C LEU A 24 2.61 8.65 -2.86
N HIS A 25 1.71 7.90 -3.49
CA HIS A 25 0.67 8.44 -4.36
C HIS A 25 -0.69 7.86 -4.01
N ASP A 26 -1.04 6.71 -4.57
CA ASP A 26 -2.33 6.03 -4.47
C ASP A 26 -2.16 4.58 -3.99
N GLY A 27 -3.25 3.99 -3.50
CA GLY A 27 -3.24 2.70 -2.86
C GLY A 27 -4.60 2.25 -2.38
N GLY A 28 -4.68 1.00 -1.94
CA GLY A 28 -5.90 0.42 -1.41
C GLY A 28 -5.64 -0.68 -0.41
N PHE A 29 -6.73 -1.12 0.20
CA PHE A 29 -6.70 -2.21 1.16
C PHE A 29 -6.61 -3.56 0.47
N ASP A 30 -5.93 -4.51 1.12
CA ASP A 30 -6.07 -5.92 0.82
C ASP A 30 -7.51 -6.40 1.10
N SER A 31 -7.85 -7.61 0.63
CA SER A 31 -9.18 -8.20 0.81
C SER A 31 -9.65 -8.30 2.28
N THR A 32 -8.73 -8.34 3.25
CA THR A 32 -9.05 -8.40 4.68
C THR A 32 -9.23 -7.03 5.33
N HIS A 33 -8.98 -5.93 4.60
CA HIS A 33 -9.00 -4.56 5.10
C HIS A 33 -8.00 -4.29 6.24
N ARG A 34 -6.92 -5.08 6.33
CA ARG A 34 -5.88 -4.92 7.36
C ARG A 34 -4.62 -4.29 6.79
N TYR A 35 -4.22 -4.68 5.60
CA TYR A 35 -3.00 -4.19 4.99
C TYR A 35 -3.36 -3.12 3.97
N PHE A 36 -2.73 -1.95 4.11
CA PHE A 36 -2.84 -0.87 3.12
C PHE A 36 -1.61 -0.94 2.21
N LEU A 37 -1.85 -1.18 0.92
CA LEU A 37 -0.85 -1.25 -0.13
C LEU A 37 -0.86 0.07 -0.90
N VAL A 38 0.25 0.79 -0.87
CA VAL A 38 0.37 2.12 -1.47
C VAL A 38 1.60 2.23 -2.37
N ALA A 39 1.42 2.81 -3.55
CA ALA A 39 2.48 2.98 -4.53
C ALA A 39 3.40 4.15 -4.14
N ALA A 40 4.70 3.85 -4.06
CA ALA A 40 5.79 4.80 -4.18
C ALA A 40 6.18 4.90 -5.67
N ASN A 41 5.34 5.56 -6.46
CA ASN A 41 5.30 5.38 -7.92
C ASN A 41 6.63 5.72 -8.61
N ALA A 42 7.25 6.86 -8.29
CA ALA A 42 8.53 7.29 -8.85
C ALA A 42 9.73 6.46 -8.35
N ARG A 43 9.48 5.46 -7.51
CA ARG A 43 10.47 4.51 -6.98
C ARG A 43 10.19 3.07 -7.40
N ASN A 44 9.15 2.81 -8.19
CA ASN A 44 8.77 1.48 -8.66
C ASN A 44 8.54 0.48 -7.52
N LYS A 45 7.95 0.96 -6.41
CA LYS A 45 7.72 0.15 -5.21
C LYS A 45 6.31 0.26 -4.68
N ILE A 46 5.86 -0.79 -4.02
CA ILE A 46 4.67 -0.80 -3.16
C ILE A 46 5.12 -0.88 -1.70
N ALA A 47 4.66 0.06 -0.89
CA ALA A 47 4.75 -0.01 0.56
C ALA A 47 3.52 -0.71 1.13
N VAL A 48 3.74 -1.67 2.02
CA VAL A 48 2.67 -2.43 2.68
C VAL A 48 2.64 -2.06 4.16
N VAL A 49 1.54 -1.45 4.60
CA VAL A 49 1.35 -0.99 5.98
C VAL A 49 0.34 -1.89 6.68
N ASP A 50 0.68 -2.43 7.84
CA ASP A 50 -0.28 -3.08 8.72
C ASP A 50 -1.01 -2.02 9.53
N THR A 51 -2.31 -1.84 9.29
CA THR A 51 -3.11 -0.81 9.97
C THR A 51 -3.51 -1.23 11.37
N LYS A 52 -3.40 -2.51 11.73
CA LYS A 52 -3.65 -2.97 13.10
C LYS A 52 -2.48 -2.62 14.02
N ASP A 53 -1.27 -2.78 13.53
CA ASP A 53 -0.03 -2.58 14.30
C ASP A 53 0.65 -1.24 13.99
N SER A 54 0.07 -0.42 13.11
CA SER A 54 0.59 0.89 12.68
C SER A 54 2.05 0.85 12.24
N LYS A 55 2.42 -0.13 11.42
CA LYS A 55 3.82 -0.38 11.02
C LYS A 55 3.97 -0.68 9.53
N LEU A 56 5.10 -0.26 8.96
CA LEU A 56 5.54 -0.71 7.65
C LEU A 56 5.98 -2.17 7.75
N THR A 57 5.44 -3.02 6.89
CA THR A 57 5.73 -4.47 6.87
C THR A 57 6.58 -4.89 5.70
N ALA A 58 6.47 -4.21 4.56
CA ALA A 58 7.27 -4.50 3.38
C ALA A 58 7.41 -3.28 2.46
N LEU A 59 8.50 -3.27 1.71
CA LEU A 59 8.71 -2.44 0.51
C LEU A 59 9.01 -3.40 -0.63
N ILE A 60 8.07 -3.53 -1.57
CA ILE A 60 8.11 -4.53 -2.64
C ILE A 60 8.47 -3.81 -3.93
N ASP A 61 9.50 -4.28 -4.63
CA ASP A 61 9.79 -3.84 -5.99
C ASP A 61 8.79 -4.48 -6.96
N THR A 62 8.19 -3.68 -7.84
CA THR A 62 7.14 -4.18 -8.72
C THR A 62 7.67 -4.80 -10.01
N GLY A 63 8.96 -4.61 -10.33
CA GLY A 63 9.55 -5.07 -11.59
C GLY A 63 9.11 -4.29 -12.83
N GLY A 64 8.08 -3.43 -12.72
CA GLY A 64 7.63 -2.49 -13.75
C GLY A 64 7.89 -1.03 -13.36
N GLN A 65 7.53 -0.10 -14.24
CA GLN A 65 7.79 1.33 -14.08
C GLN A 65 6.52 2.11 -13.72
N THR A 66 6.60 2.91 -12.66
CA THR A 66 5.50 3.80 -12.22
C THR A 66 4.21 3.01 -11.93
N PRO A 67 4.17 2.16 -10.88
CA PRO A 67 2.95 1.49 -10.47
C PRO A 67 1.87 2.54 -10.14
N HIS A 68 0.65 2.31 -10.64
CA HIS A 68 -0.48 3.23 -10.49
C HIS A 68 -1.79 2.45 -10.25
N PRO A 69 -2.00 1.97 -9.03
CA PRO A 69 -3.08 1.04 -8.73
C PRO A 69 -4.48 1.65 -8.72
N GLY A 70 -4.62 2.95 -8.51
CA GLY A 70 -5.83 3.50 -7.92
C GLY A 70 -6.04 2.90 -6.53
N ARG A 71 -7.04 2.03 -6.37
CA ARG A 71 -7.23 1.20 -5.16
C ARG A 71 -6.67 -0.22 -5.31
N GLY A 72 -6.20 -0.56 -6.50
CA GLY A 72 -5.81 -1.90 -6.93
C GLY A 72 -6.99 -2.87 -7.03
N ALA A 73 -6.67 -4.12 -7.33
CA ALA A 73 -7.64 -5.19 -7.51
C ALA A 73 -7.32 -6.38 -6.59
N ASN A 74 -8.28 -6.72 -5.72
CA ASN A 74 -8.19 -7.92 -4.87
C ASN A 74 -8.88 -9.10 -5.56
N PHE A 75 -8.21 -10.25 -5.60
CA PHE A 75 -8.80 -11.51 -6.06
C PHE A 75 -8.05 -12.71 -5.49
N THR A 76 -8.61 -13.92 -5.61
CA THR A 76 -7.92 -15.15 -5.22
C THR A 76 -7.30 -15.79 -6.45
N HIS A 77 -5.97 -15.79 -6.52
CA HIS A 77 -5.24 -16.49 -7.56
C HIS A 77 -5.29 -18.01 -7.32
N PRO A 78 -5.54 -18.85 -8.36
CA PRO A 78 -5.68 -20.30 -8.20
C PRO A 78 -4.48 -21.00 -7.55
N VAL A 79 -3.27 -20.42 -7.68
CA VAL A 79 -2.02 -20.98 -7.15
C VAL A 79 -1.49 -20.22 -5.93
N TYR A 80 -1.70 -18.91 -5.88
CA TYR A 80 -1.06 -18.03 -4.89
C TYR A 80 -2.00 -17.61 -3.75
N GLY A 81 -3.28 -17.98 -3.83
CA GLY A 81 -4.28 -17.55 -2.86
C GLY A 81 -4.64 -16.07 -3.03
N PRO A 82 -5.07 -15.39 -1.95
CA PRO A 82 -5.44 -13.97 -2.00
C PRO A 82 -4.27 -13.09 -2.44
N VAL A 83 -4.50 -12.29 -3.49
CA VAL A 83 -3.54 -11.33 -4.04
C VAL A 83 -4.20 -9.97 -4.24
N TRP A 84 -3.36 -8.94 -4.28
CA TRP A 84 -3.70 -7.58 -4.67
C TRP A 84 -2.83 -7.21 -5.86
N ALA A 85 -3.41 -6.63 -6.92
CA ALA A 85 -2.72 -6.31 -8.16
C ALA A 85 -2.74 -4.81 -8.48
N THR A 86 -1.72 -4.37 -9.24
CA THR A 86 -1.56 -3.02 -9.77
C THR A 86 -1.07 -3.09 -11.21
N SER A 87 -1.57 -2.21 -12.08
CA SER A 87 -0.92 -1.96 -13.37
C SER A 87 0.15 -0.88 -13.24
N HIS A 88 0.87 -0.65 -14.34
CA HIS A 88 1.93 0.34 -14.46
C HIS A 88 1.59 1.38 -15.52
N LEU A 89 1.96 2.65 -15.29
CA LEU A 89 1.84 3.69 -16.32
C LEU A 89 3.06 3.72 -17.25
N GLY A 90 4.20 3.21 -16.81
CA GLY A 90 5.46 3.26 -17.55
C GLY A 90 5.70 2.05 -18.46
N ASP A 91 4.94 0.96 -18.31
CA ASP A 91 5.01 -0.24 -19.14
C ASP A 91 3.77 -1.14 -18.95
N GLU A 92 3.76 -2.30 -19.62
CA GLU A 92 2.63 -3.25 -19.64
C GLU A 92 2.63 -4.26 -18.47
N THR A 93 3.49 -4.09 -17.46
CA THR A 93 3.59 -5.01 -16.31
C THR A 93 2.34 -4.92 -15.42
N VAL A 94 1.92 -6.06 -14.85
CA VAL A 94 0.84 -6.18 -13.84
C VAL A 94 1.27 -7.11 -12.72
#